data_AF-A0A1U7LKB1-F1
#
_entry.id   AF-A0A1U7LKB1-F1
#
_cell.length_a   1.000
_cell.length_b   1.000
_cell.length_c   1.000
_cell.angle_alpha   90.00
_cell.angle_beta   90.00
_cell.angle_gamma   90.00
#
_symmetry.space_group_name_H-M   'P 1'
#
loop_
_entity.id
_entity.type
_entity.pdbx_description
1 polymer ?
#
loop_
_entity_poly.entity_id
_entity_poly.type
_entity_poly.pdbx_seq_one_letter_code
_entity_poly.pdbx_strand_id
1 'polypeptide(L)'
;MFRRIPKKKTVIPVFPTTLEGHGYQYNPNSDKISMFGEPDSPYIYKRTNNELHNFRLKQQVNQHIQQIICEKLEALGLHPHTTIYCTPDINSNTEKLLVVIPESRIFGVWSDRALFDDTLNSGCVLQCIERAIKEGYSIVITNQEQLTWIRDLKKALSIPQCNALGLSHHALQVEIPGNETPQKHIQYVFEHFVLTAPAKAIYVLASGRATPILTDYLDKHCA
;
A
#
# COMPACT_ATOMS: atom_id res chain seq x y z
N MET A 1 36.44 -21.64 -22.25
CA MET A 1 35.79 -20.49 -22.93
C MET A 1 34.28 -20.64 -22.70
N PHE A 2 33.68 -19.87 -21.78
CA PHE A 2 32.25 -19.99 -21.48
C PHE A 2 31.42 -19.33 -22.59
N ARG A 3 30.64 -20.14 -23.30
CA ARG A 3 29.72 -19.66 -24.35
C ARG A 3 28.61 -18.85 -23.69
N ARG A 4 28.53 -17.54 -23.94
CA ARG A 4 27.40 -16.69 -23.52
C ARG A 4 26.12 -17.28 -24.13
N ILE A 5 25.26 -17.84 -23.28
CA ILE A 5 23.91 -18.23 -23.68
C ILE A 5 23.17 -16.93 -24.03
N PRO A 6 22.60 -16.78 -25.24
CA PRO A 6 21.83 -15.59 -25.58
C PRO A 6 20.70 -15.41 -24.58
N LYS A 7 20.64 -14.25 -23.92
CA LYS A 7 19.53 -13.90 -23.03
C LYS A 7 18.25 -13.96 -23.87
N LYS A 8 17.38 -14.95 -23.61
CA LYS A 8 16.03 -14.99 -24.19
C LYS A 8 15.40 -13.63 -23.92
N LYS A 9 14.87 -12.96 -24.96
CA LYS A 9 14.03 -11.78 -24.78
C LYS A 9 12.96 -12.17 -23.76
N THR A 10 12.96 -11.53 -22.60
CA THR A 10 11.96 -11.72 -21.57
C THR A 10 10.64 -11.29 -22.20
N VAL A 11 9.85 -12.25 -22.67
CA VAL A 11 8.47 -11.98 -23.07
C VAL A 11 7.81 -11.47 -21.80
N ILE A 12 7.34 -10.23 -21.83
CA ILE A 12 6.58 -9.66 -20.72
C ILE A 12 5.35 -10.55 -20.58
N PRO A 13 5.18 -11.28 -19.46
CA PRO A 13 3.98 -12.07 -19.26
C PRO A 13 2.78 -11.13 -19.30
N VAL A 14 1.83 -11.40 -20.20
CA VAL A 14 0.56 -10.69 -20.26
C VAL A 14 -0.26 -11.20 -19.09
N PHE A 15 -0.32 -10.41 -18.02
CA PHE A 15 -1.23 -10.68 -16.92
C PHE A 15 -2.61 -10.10 -17.23
N PRO A 16 -3.70 -10.75 -16.79
CA PRO A 16 -5.02 -10.14 -16.77
C PRO A 16 -5.00 -8.77 -16.10
N THR A 17 -5.89 -7.87 -16.55
CA THR A 17 -5.97 -6.51 -16.01
C THR A 17 -7.09 -6.34 -14.98
N THR A 18 -7.76 -7.42 -14.59
CA THR A 18 -8.92 -7.39 -13.68
C THR A 18 -8.80 -8.48 -12.63
N LEU A 19 -9.42 -8.24 -11.48
CA LEU A 19 -9.45 -9.20 -10.38
C LEU A 19 -10.14 -10.52 -10.81
N GLU A 20 -11.19 -10.41 -11.62
CA GLU A 20 -11.92 -11.53 -12.23
C GLU A 20 -11.04 -12.34 -13.15
N GLY A 21 -10.19 -11.68 -13.95
CA GLY A 21 -9.23 -12.35 -14.81
C GLY A 21 -8.19 -13.17 -14.04
N HIS A 22 -7.94 -12.82 -12.77
CA HIS A 22 -7.12 -13.60 -11.84
C HIS A 22 -7.90 -14.70 -11.10
N GLY A 23 -9.20 -14.81 -11.34
CA GLY A 23 -10.10 -15.80 -10.73
C GLY A 23 -10.62 -15.38 -9.36
N TYR A 24 -10.63 -14.09 -9.04
CA TYR A 24 -11.15 -13.55 -7.79
C TYR A 24 -12.21 -12.48 -8.03
N GLN A 25 -12.99 -12.14 -7.00
CA GLN A 25 -13.95 -11.06 -7.03
C GLN A 25 -14.00 -10.37 -5.67
N TYR A 26 -14.37 -9.09 -5.68
CA TYR A 26 -14.73 -8.34 -4.47
C TYR A 26 -16.25 -8.15 -4.44
N ASN A 27 -16.89 -8.52 -3.34
CA ASN A 27 -18.33 -8.31 -3.13
C ASN A 27 -18.54 -7.07 -2.22
N PRO A 28 -19.09 -5.96 -2.74
CA PRO A 28 -19.30 -4.75 -1.95
C PRO A 28 -20.31 -4.89 -0.81
N ASN A 29 -21.27 -5.82 -0.93
CA ASN A 29 -22.32 -6.00 0.09
C ASN A 29 -21.80 -6.76 1.31
N SER A 30 -20.99 -7.80 1.08
CA SER A 30 -20.40 -8.58 2.17
C SER A 30 -19.01 -8.08 2.58
N ASP A 31 -18.42 -7.17 1.81
CA ASP A 31 -17.06 -6.66 1.95
C ASP A 31 -15.97 -7.76 1.90
N LYS A 32 -16.20 -8.80 1.09
CA LYS A 32 -15.31 -9.99 1.02
C LYS A 32 -14.63 -10.14 -0.32
N ILE A 33 -13.42 -10.70 -0.28
CA ILE A 33 -12.70 -11.18 -1.45
C ILE A 33 -12.88 -12.69 -1.52
N SER A 34 -13.40 -13.17 -2.63
CA SER A 34 -13.70 -14.60 -2.85
C SER A 34 -13.21 -15.05 -4.22
N MET A 35 -13.23 -16.36 -4.46
CA MET A 35 -13.04 -16.90 -5.81
C MET A 35 -14.15 -16.40 -6.75
N PHE A 36 -13.79 -16.09 -7.99
CA PHE A 36 -14.75 -15.61 -9.00
C PHE A 36 -15.83 -16.66 -9.26
N GLY A 37 -17.10 -16.26 -9.16
CA GLY A 37 -18.24 -17.16 -9.34
C GLY A 37 -18.56 -18.06 -8.13
N GLU A 38 -17.75 -18.03 -7.07
CA GLU A 38 -17.94 -18.82 -5.85
C GLU A 38 -17.86 -17.92 -4.61
N PRO A 39 -18.92 -17.17 -4.27
CA PRO A 39 -18.89 -16.15 -3.21
C PRO A 39 -18.51 -16.67 -1.81
N ASP A 40 -18.80 -17.95 -1.53
CA ASP A 40 -18.50 -18.59 -0.25
C ASP A 40 -17.09 -19.21 -0.21
N SER A 41 -16.37 -19.21 -1.33
CA SER A 41 -15.03 -19.79 -1.46
C SER A 41 -13.97 -18.74 -1.15
N PRO A 42 -13.12 -18.96 -0.14
CA PRO A 42 -12.15 -17.97 0.32
C PRO A 42 -11.03 -17.74 -0.70
N TYR A 43 -10.25 -16.69 -0.49
CA TYR A 43 -9.00 -16.50 -1.25
C TYR A 43 -8.03 -17.67 -1.05
N ILE A 44 -7.50 -18.23 -2.14
CA ILE A 44 -6.55 -19.35 -2.10
C ILE A 44 -5.18 -18.92 -2.64
N TYR A 45 -4.21 -18.74 -1.73
CA TYR A 45 -2.83 -18.39 -2.15
C TYR A 45 -2.16 -19.49 -2.99
N LYS A 46 -2.19 -20.75 -2.52
CA LYS A 46 -1.50 -21.88 -3.17
C LYS A 46 -2.38 -22.54 -4.24
N ARG A 47 -2.43 -21.95 -5.43
CA ARG A 47 -3.16 -22.51 -6.59
C ARG A 47 -2.37 -23.55 -7.38
N THR A 48 -1.05 -23.51 -7.28
CA THR A 48 -0.14 -24.42 -7.97
C THR A 48 1.00 -24.86 -7.04
N ASN A 49 1.75 -25.89 -7.42
CA ASN A 49 3.00 -26.26 -6.73
C ASN A 49 4.17 -25.31 -7.03
N ASN A 50 3.97 -24.30 -7.88
CA ASN A 50 4.99 -23.32 -8.24
C ASN A 50 4.86 -22.06 -7.36
N GLU A 51 5.73 -21.95 -6.36
CA GLU A 51 5.72 -20.82 -5.41
C GLU A 51 5.92 -19.47 -6.10
N LEU A 52 6.75 -19.38 -7.16
CA LEU A 52 6.94 -18.12 -7.89
C LEU A 52 5.65 -17.72 -8.63
N HIS A 53 4.92 -18.68 -9.19
CA HIS A 53 3.63 -18.43 -9.81
C HIS A 53 2.61 -17.92 -8.80
N ASN A 54 2.48 -18.60 -7.65
CA ASN A 54 1.56 -18.19 -6.57
C ASN A 54 1.91 -16.79 -6.02
N PHE A 55 3.20 -16.53 -5.82
CA PHE A 55 3.69 -15.22 -5.40
C PHE A 55 3.32 -14.12 -6.41
N ARG A 56 3.55 -14.35 -7.71
CA ARG A 56 3.19 -13.38 -8.76
C ARG A 56 1.70 -13.12 -8.81
N LEU A 57 0.89 -14.17 -8.76
CA LEU A 57 -0.56 -14.05 -8.71
C LEU A 57 -1.02 -13.21 -7.51
N LYS A 58 -0.48 -13.48 -6.32
CA LYS A 58 -0.78 -12.70 -5.12
C LYS A 58 -0.45 -11.22 -5.30
N GLN A 59 0.71 -10.89 -5.88
CA GLN A 59 1.06 -9.48 -6.11
C GLN A 59 0.12 -8.79 -7.11
N GLN A 60 -0.37 -9.48 -8.15
CA GLN A 60 -1.37 -8.92 -9.06
C GLN A 60 -2.71 -8.67 -8.36
N VAL A 61 -3.19 -9.66 -7.59
CA VAL A 61 -4.41 -9.53 -6.78
C VAL A 61 -4.30 -8.37 -5.79
N ASN A 62 -3.16 -8.25 -5.11
CA ASN A 62 -2.87 -7.16 -4.18
C ASN A 62 -2.94 -5.77 -4.84
N GLN A 63 -2.58 -5.63 -6.11
CA GLN A 63 -2.68 -4.35 -6.82
C GLN A 63 -4.13 -3.94 -7.07
N HIS A 64 -5.00 -4.88 -7.42
CA HIS A 64 -6.43 -4.62 -7.54
C HIS A 64 -7.07 -4.27 -6.20
N ILE A 65 -6.67 -4.97 -5.14
CA ILE A 65 -7.13 -4.68 -3.77
C ILE A 65 -6.70 -3.27 -3.35
N GLN A 66 -5.44 -2.90 -3.61
CA GLN A 66 -4.96 -1.55 -3.33
C GLN A 66 -5.80 -0.50 -4.05
N GLN A 67 -6.14 -0.75 -5.32
CA GLN A 67 -6.98 0.16 -6.09
C GLN A 67 -8.36 0.35 -5.45
N ILE A 68 -9.02 -0.74 -5.02
CA ILE A 68 -10.31 -0.66 -4.31
C ILE A 68 -10.19 0.16 -3.03
N ILE A 69 -9.11 -0.02 -2.27
CA ILE A 69 -8.85 0.74 -1.03
C ILE A 69 -8.65 2.24 -1.36
N CYS A 70 -7.83 2.55 -2.36
CA CYS A 70 -7.58 3.93 -2.80
C CYS A 70 -8.86 4.62 -3.26
N GLU A 71 -9.69 3.97 -4.08
CA GLU A 71 -10.98 4.51 -4.54
C GLU A 71 -11.93 4.81 -3.36
N LYS A 72 -11.97 3.93 -2.37
CA LYS A 72 -12.76 4.16 -1.14
C LYS A 72 -12.21 5.29 -0.28
N LEU A 73 -10.88 5.43 -0.17
CA LEU A 73 -10.25 6.55 0.54
C LEU A 73 -10.50 7.89 -0.17
N GLU A 74 -10.44 7.92 -1.50
CA GLU A 74 -10.77 9.10 -2.29
C GLU A 74 -12.25 9.47 -2.16
N ALA A 75 -13.15 8.49 -2.11
CA ALA A 75 -14.56 8.72 -1.84
C ALA A 75 -14.83 9.29 -0.42
N LEU A 76 -13.91 9.05 0.53
CA LEU A 76 -13.91 9.69 1.86
C LEU A 76 -13.27 11.09 1.85
N GLY A 77 -12.81 11.57 0.70
CA GLY A 77 -12.23 12.91 0.52
C GLY A 77 -10.73 12.99 0.76
N LEU A 78 -10.02 11.86 0.90
CA LEU A 78 -8.56 11.88 0.99
C LEU A 78 -7.94 12.01 -0.41
N HIS A 79 -6.85 12.76 -0.51
CA HIS A 79 -6.17 12.99 -1.78
C HIS A 79 -4.79 12.33 -1.81
N PRO A 80 -4.43 11.64 -2.92
CA PRO A 80 -3.13 11.01 -3.06
C PRO A 80 -2.03 12.04 -3.33
N HIS A 81 -0.90 11.83 -2.67
CA HIS A 81 0.41 12.38 -2.97
C HIS A 81 1.43 11.23 -3.03
N THR A 82 1.46 10.53 -4.17
CA THR A 82 2.30 9.33 -4.39
C THR A 82 1.96 8.18 -3.44
N THR A 83 2.70 8.02 -2.33
CA THR A 83 2.47 6.98 -1.29
C THR A 83 1.90 7.55 0.01
N ILE A 84 1.39 8.79 -0.03
CA ILE A 84 0.83 9.50 1.10
C ILE A 84 -0.60 9.91 0.74
N TYR A 85 -1.58 9.70 1.61
CA TYR A 85 -2.95 10.19 1.45
C TYR A 85 -3.27 11.13 2.59
N CYS A 86 -3.83 12.30 2.30
CA CYS A 86 -4.16 13.30 3.30
C CYS A 86 -5.59 13.80 3.16
N THR A 87 -6.21 14.20 4.27
CA THR A 87 -7.44 15.01 4.24
C THR A 87 -7.13 16.44 3.77
N PRO A 88 -8.09 17.13 3.14
CA PRO A 88 -7.87 18.48 2.59
C PRO A 88 -7.65 19.55 3.68
N ASP A 89 -8.08 19.29 4.91
CA ASP A 89 -8.00 20.20 6.04
C ASP A 89 -6.68 20.10 6.84
N ILE A 90 -5.71 19.29 6.38
CA ILE A 90 -4.43 19.07 7.08
C ILE A 90 -3.68 20.36 7.43
N ASN A 91 -3.81 21.41 6.60
CA ASN A 91 -3.15 22.70 6.80
C ASN A 91 -4.01 23.74 7.54
N SER A 92 -5.25 23.42 7.92
CA SER A 92 -6.20 24.34 8.55
C SER A 92 -6.79 23.83 9.87
N ASN A 93 -6.81 22.51 10.08
CA ASN A 93 -7.31 21.92 11.32
C ASN A 93 -6.28 22.06 12.45
N THR A 94 -6.59 22.90 13.42
CA THR A 94 -5.69 23.19 14.56
C THR A 94 -5.89 22.24 15.74
N GLU A 95 -6.85 21.32 15.69
CA GLU A 95 -7.21 20.50 16.85
C GLU A 95 -6.38 19.22 16.92
N LYS A 96 -6.57 18.33 15.93
CA LYS A 96 -5.99 16.98 15.99
C LYS A 96 -5.67 16.38 14.64
N LEU A 97 -4.50 15.75 14.58
CA LEU A 97 -3.99 15.02 13.43
C LEU A 97 -3.81 13.54 13.79
N LEU A 98 -4.28 12.65 12.94
CA LEU A 98 -4.01 11.21 13.00
C LEU A 98 -3.06 10.80 11.87
N VAL A 99 -1.91 10.25 12.23
CA VAL A 99 -0.94 9.67 11.29
C VAL A 99 -1.07 8.15 11.33
N VAL A 100 -1.28 7.53 10.18
CA VAL A 100 -1.56 6.10 10.01
C VAL A 100 -0.48 5.46 9.16
N ILE A 101 0.24 4.49 9.73
CA ILE A 101 1.41 3.84 9.12
C ILE A 101 1.24 2.31 9.15
N PRO A 102 0.59 1.72 8.13
CA PRO A 102 0.32 0.29 8.09
C PRO A 102 1.58 -0.56 7.82
N GLU A 103 1.54 -1.82 8.24
CA GLU A 103 2.64 -2.79 8.06
C GLU A 103 2.88 -3.16 6.58
N SER A 104 1.82 -3.20 5.77
CA SER A 104 1.82 -3.95 4.52
C SER A 104 2.60 -3.29 3.38
N ARG A 105 3.10 -4.15 2.48
CA ARG A 105 3.65 -3.76 1.16
C ARG A 105 2.59 -3.22 0.21
N ILE A 106 1.33 -3.32 0.61
CA ILE A 106 0.15 -2.78 -0.07
C ILE A 106 -0.27 -1.53 0.71
N PHE A 107 -0.48 -0.42 0.01
CA PHE A 107 -0.97 0.81 0.64
C PHE A 107 -2.29 0.57 1.38
N GLY A 108 -2.37 1.06 2.62
CA GLY A 108 -3.59 1.02 3.44
C GLY A 108 -3.95 -0.33 4.05
N VAL A 109 -3.13 -1.38 3.91
CA VAL A 109 -3.44 -2.72 4.46
C VAL A 109 -2.70 -2.96 5.79
N TRP A 110 -3.42 -3.45 6.80
CA TRP A 110 -2.85 -3.91 8.07
C TRP A 110 -2.36 -5.34 7.98
N SER A 111 -3.21 -6.23 7.48
CA SER A 111 -3.00 -7.67 7.52
C SER A 111 -3.66 -8.34 6.33
N ASP A 112 -2.84 -8.97 5.49
CA ASP A 112 -3.32 -9.82 4.40
C ASP A 112 -4.26 -10.90 4.93
N ARG A 113 -4.00 -11.46 6.12
CA ARG A 113 -4.83 -12.53 6.69
C ARG A 113 -6.23 -12.01 7.01
N ALA A 114 -6.35 -10.90 7.73
CA ALA A 114 -7.65 -10.33 8.05
C ALA A 114 -8.39 -9.88 6.78
N LEU A 115 -7.65 -9.36 5.80
CA LEU A 115 -8.18 -8.94 4.51
C LEU A 115 -8.81 -10.09 3.70
N PHE A 116 -8.19 -11.27 3.73
CA PHE A 116 -8.65 -12.43 2.96
C PHE A 116 -9.57 -13.38 3.73
N ASP A 117 -9.42 -13.50 5.05
CA ASP A 117 -10.19 -14.45 5.87
C ASP A 117 -11.48 -13.84 6.44
N ASP A 118 -11.54 -12.51 6.63
CA ASP A 118 -12.67 -11.83 7.26
C ASP A 118 -13.35 -10.84 6.29
N THR A 119 -12.90 -9.59 6.25
CA THR A 119 -13.41 -8.54 5.33
C THR A 119 -12.28 -7.62 4.87
N LEU A 120 -12.49 -6.90 3.77
CA LEU A 120 -11.58 -5.84 3.32
C LEU A 120 -11.37 -4.81 4.44
N ASN A 121 -12.45 -4.34 5.06
CA ASN A 121 -12.42 -3.35 6.14
C ASN A 121 -11.64 -3.82 7.37
N SER A 122 -11.79 -5.09 7.80
CA SER A 122 -10.99 -5.62 8.92
C SER A 122 -9.49 -5.71 8.60
N GLY A 123 -9.16 -5.87 7.32
CA GLY A 123 -7.79 -6.00 6.84
C GLY A 123 -7.08 -4.69 6.53
N CYS A 124 -7.80 -3.56 6.46
CA CYS A 124 -7.27 -2.29 5.97
C CYS A 124 -7.69 -1.08 6.81
N VAL A 125 -7.15 0.09 6.47
CA VAL A 125 -7.31 1.32 7.25
C VAL A 125 -8.74 1.89 7.25
N LEU A 126 -9.60 1.48 6.30
CA LEU A 126 -10.87 2.16 6.00
C LEU A 126 -11.75 2.42 7.22
N GLN A 127 -12.02 1.39 8.04
CA GLN A 127 -12.86 1.56 9.23
C GLN A 127 -12.27 2.57 10.23
N CYS A 128 -10.94 2.57 10.38
CA CYS A 128 -10.23 3.53 11.23
C CYS A 128 -10.37 4.96 10.67
N ILE A 129 -10.24 5.13 9.35
CA ILE A 129 -10.35 6.44 8.69
C ILE A 129 -11.76 6.98 8.78
N GLU A 130 -12.78 6.18 8.51
CA GLU A 130 -14.18 6.58 8.64
C GLU A 130 -14.50 7.05 10.06
N ARG A 131 -13.98 6.35 11.07
CA ARG A 131 -14.15 6.75 12.47
C ARG A 131 -13.41 8.05 12.76
N ALA A 132 -12.16 8.19 12.32
CA ALA A 132 -11.35 9.38 12.54
C ALA A 132 -11.96 10.63 11.89
N ILE A 133 -12.50 10.53 10.67
CA ILE A 133 -13.21 11.63 10.01
C ILE A 133 -14.44 12.04 10.82
N LYS A 134 -15.26 11.07 11.26
CA LYS A 134 -16.45 11.36 12.09
C LYS A 134 -16.10 12.04 13.41
N GLU A 135 -14.94 11.73 13.96
CA GLU A 135 -14.44 12.34 15.17
C GLU A 135 -13.74 13.69 14.93
N GLY A 136 -13.55 14.13 13.68
CA GLY A 136 -12.97 15.44 13.36
C GLY A 136 -11.44 15.48 13.31
N TYR A 137 -10.79 14.35 13.02
CA TYR A 137 -9.34 14.32 12.77
C TYR A 137 -9.01 14.74 11.35
N SER A 138 -7.96 15.57 11.19
CA SER A 138 -7.17 15.51 9.97
C SER A 138 -6.37 14.22 9.93
N ILE A 139 -6.09 13.71 8.73
CA ILE A 139 -5.52 12.38 8.56
C ILE A 139 -4.36 12.43 7.58
N VAL A 140 -3.28 11.71 7.91
CA VAL A 140 -2.19 11.33 7.00
C VAL A 140 -2.07 9.82 7.02
N ILE A 141 -2.16 9.17 5.86
CA ILE A 141 -1.91 7.73 5.68
C ILE A 141 -0.67 7.59 4.82
N THR A 142 0.25 6.71 5.20
CA THR A 142 1.51 6.59 4.46
C THR A 142 2.01 5.15 4.36
N ASN A 143 2.90 4.88 3.39
CA ASN A 143 3.48 3.56 3.16
C ASN A 143 4.99 3.62 2.87
N GLN A 144 5.76 3.13 3.85
CA GLN A 144 7.22 3.06 3.87
C GLN A 144 7.86 1.98 2.99
N GLU A 145 7.08 1.20 2.25
CA GLU A 145 7.57 0.05 1.45
C GLU A 145 7.48 0.29 -0.06
N GLN A 146 6.65 1.25 -0.51
CA GLN A 146 6.45 1.57 -1.94
C GLN A 146 7.41 2.67 -2.41
N LEU A 147 8.72 2.39 -2.36
CA LEU A 147 9.79 3.38 -2.51
C LEU A 147 10.25 3.59 -3.97
N THR A 148 9.73 2.81 -4.91
CA THR A 148 10.16 2.83 -6.33
C THR A 148 9.07 3.40 -7.23
N TRP A 149 9.37 4.49 -7.93
CA TRP A 149 8.50 5.05 -8.96
C TRP A 149 8.71 4.33 -10.30
N ILE A 150 7.61 3.83 -10.89
CA ILE A 150 7.59 3.26 -12.23
C ILE A 150 6.98 4.28 -13.19
N ARG A 151 7.82 4.83 -14.08
CA ARG A 151 7.44 5.94 -14.99
C ARG A 151 6.25 5.60 -15.88
N ASP A 152 6.28 4.42 -16.50
CA ASP A 152 5.25 4.00 -17.47
C ASP A 152 3.90 3.75 -16.80
N LEU A 153 3.92 3.25 -15.56
CA LEU A 153 2.71 3.00 -14.78
C LEU A 153 2.23 4.22 -14.01
N LYS A 154 3.07 5.26 -13.88
CA LYS A 154 2.86 6.43 -13.02
C LYS A 154 2.44 6.03 -11.60
N LYS A 155 3.11 5.03 -11.04
CA LYS A 155 2.78 4.44 -9.73
C LYS A 155 4.04 4.16 -8.93
N ALA A 156 3.91 4.32 -7.62
CA ALA A 156 4.88 3.86 -6.64
C ALA A 156 4.62 2.38 -6.32
N LEU A 157 5.67 1.56 -6.34
CA LEU A 157 5.61 0.13 -6.07
C LEU A 157 6.73 -0.29 -5.12
N SER A 158 6.49 -1.36 -4.38
CA SER A 158 7.52 -2.06 -3.62
C SER A 158 8.35 -2.98 -4.52
N ILE A 159 9.57 -3.33 -4.09
CA ILE A 159 10.45 -4.26 -4.82
C ILE A 159 9.73 -5.60 -5.13
N PRO A 160 9.00 -6.23 -4.19
CA PRO A 160 8.17 -7.41 -4.47
C PRO A 160 7.16 -7.22 -5.60
N GLN A 161 6.47 -6.06 -5.64
CA GLN A 161 5.51 -5.75 -6.71
C GLN A 161 6.22 -5.56 -8.05
N CYS A 162 7.35 -4.86 -8.09
CA CYS A 162 8.18 -4.72 -9.29
C CYS A 162 8.62 -6.09 -9.84
N ASN A 163 9.10 -6.97 -8.95
CA ASN A 163 9.54 -8.32 -9.33
C ASN A 163 8.39 -9.18 -9.87
N ALA A 164 7.19 -9.03 -9.30
CA ALA A 164 6.02 -9.78 -9.76
C ALA A 164 5.51 -9.34 -11.12
N LEU A 165 5.64 -8.05 -11.45
CA LEU A 165 5.33 -7.49 -12.76
C LEU A 165 6.45 -7.72 -13.79
N GLY A 166 7.58 -8.31 -13.40
CA GLY A 166 8.74 -8.45 -14.28
C GLY A 166 9.43 -7.13 -14.61
N LEU A 167 9.21 -6.09 -13.78
CA LEU A 167 9.77 -4.74 -13.95
C LEU A 167 11.18 -4.60 -13.39
N SER A 168 11.93 -5.70 -13.26
CA SER A 168 13.28 -5.76 -12.67
C SER A 168 14.37 -5.03 -13.49
N HIS A 169 14.00 -4.24 -14.50
CA HIS A 169 14.94 -3.43 -15.28
C HIS A 169 15.13 -2.04 -14.64
N HIS A 170 16.34 -1.77 -14.13
CA HIS A 170 16.72 -0.51 -13.48
C HIS A 170 16.34 0.76 -14.27
N ALA A 171 16.30 0.71 -15.60
CA ALA A 171 15.97 1.87 -16.43
C ALA A 171 14.54 2.41 -16.23
N LEU A 172 13.60 1.58 -15.74
CA LEU A 172 12.21 1.97 -15.49
C LEU A 172 11.96 2.38 -14.04
N GLN A 173 12.91 2.10 -13.16
CA GLN A 173 12.83 2.30 -11.72
C GLN A 173 13.53 3.60 -11.35
N VAL A 174 12.81 4.52 -10.73
CA VAL A 174 13.39 5.74 -10.17
C VAL A 174 13.10 5.74 -8.68
N GLU A 175 14.10 6.06 -7.87
CA GLU A 175 13.89 6.30 -6.46
C GLU A 175 13.00 7.55 -6.29
N ILE A 176 12.07 7.50 -5.34
CA ILE A 176 11.23 8.65 -5.03
C ILE A 176 12.07 9.59 -4.13
N PRO A 177 12.34 10.84 -4.54
CA PRO A 177 13.15 11.76 -3.74
C PRO A 177 12.59 11.94 -2.33
N GLY A 178 13.46 11.87 -1.32
CA GLY A 178 13.08 11.93 0.10
C GLY A 178 12.44 10.64 0.62
N ASN A 179 12.21 9.64 -0.23
CA ASN A 179 11.54 8.38 0.08
C ASN A 179 12.38 7.20 -0.44
N GLU A 180 13.71 7.32 -0.45
CA GLU A 180 14.59 6.27 -0.99
C GLU A 180 14.73 5.06 -0.04
N THR A 181 14.50 5.29 1.25
CA THR A 181 14.46 4.24 2.28
C THR A 181 13.22 4.39 3.17
N PRO A 182 12.79 3.34 3.89
CA PRO A 182 11.71 3.45 4.86
C PRO A 182 11.95 4.56 5.89
N GLN A 183 13.20 4.71 6.37
CA GLN A 183 13.61 5.75 7.33
C GLN A 183 13.44 7.14 6.75
N LYS A 184 13.94 7.36 5.53
CA LYS A 184 13.82 8.65 4.85
C LYS A 184 12.36 8.98 4.55
N HIS A 185 11.56 7.99 4.16
CA HIS A 185 10.13 8.17 3.94
C HIS A 185 9.42 8.65 5.20
N ILE A 186 9.66 8.01 6.36
CA ILE A 186 9.10 8.47 7.64
C ILE A 186 9.57 9.89 7.97
N GLN A 187 10.87 10.16 7.84
CA GLN A 187 11.42 11.50 8.05
C GLN A 187 10.72 12.53 7.15
N TYR A 188 10.57 12.25 5.85
CA TYR A 188 9.93 13.12 4.89
C TYR A 188 8.47 13.42 5.26
N VAL A 189 7.70 12.39 5.60
CA VAL A 189 6.31 12.53 6.05
C VAL A 189 6.23 13.44 7.28
N PHE A 190 7.11 13.24 8.25
CA PHE A 190 7.10 14.06 9.45
C PHE A 190 7.48 15.51 9.17
N GLU A 191 8.57 15.74 8.44
CA GLU A 191 9.07 17.08 8.14
C GLU A 191 8.11 17.91 7.26
N HIS A 192 7.36 17.27 6.36
CA HIS A 192 6.56 17.99 5.36
C HIS A 192 5.05 17.98 5.62
N PHE A 193 4.54 17.01 6.39
CA PHE A 193 3.10 16.86 6.63
C PHE A 193 2.73 16.92 8.11
N VAL A 194 3.54 16.32 8.98
CA VAL A 194 3.17 16.20 10.42
C VAL A 194 3.61 17.43 11.20
N LEU A 195 4.88 17.82 11.10
CA LEU A 195 5.45 18.95 11.83
C LEU A 195 5.04 20.32 11.28
N THR A 196 4.54 20.35 10.04
CA THR A 196 3.98 21.54 9.40
C THR A 196 2.49 21.72 9.67
N ALA A 197 1.80 20.68 10.14
CA ALA A 197 0.38 20.76 10.45
C ALA A 197 0.14 21.67 11.68
N PRO A 198 -0.94 22.48 11.70
CA PRO A 198 -1.24 23.36 12.83
C PRO A 198 -1.90 22.64 14.00
N ALA A 199 -2.07 21.32 13.93
CA ALA A 199 -2.75 20.50 14.92
C ALA A 199 -2.02 20.53 16.28
N LYS A 200 -2.75 20.85 17.35
CA LYS A 200 -2.23 20.86 18.73
C LYS A 200 -1.97 19.47 19.29
N ALA A 201 -2.69 18.46 18.79
CA ALA A 201 -2.54 17.08 19.21
C ALA A 201 -2.26 16.17 18.01
N ILE A 202 -1.16 15.43 18.06
CA ILE A 202 -0.78 14.49 17.01
C ILE A 202 -0.85 13.07 17.59
N TYR A 203 -1.58 12.20 16.91
CA TYR A 203 -1.75 10.79 17.26
C TYR A 203 -1.15 9.94 16.15
N VAL A 204 -0.46 8.87 16.51
CA VAL A 204 0.17 7.98 15.52
C VAL A 204 -0.30 6.55 15.74
N LEU A 205 -0.78 5.92 14.67
CA LEU A 205 -1.11 4.51 14.60
C LEU A 205 -0.13 3.84 13.63
N ALA A 206 0.85 3.12 14.18
CA ALA A 206 1.84 2.38 13.40
C ALA A 206 1.75 0.88 13.70
N SER A 207 2.04 0.05 12.69
CA SER A 207 2.05 -1.41 12.83
C SER A 207 3.21 -2.06 12.10
N GLY A 208 3.59 -3.24 12.57
CA GLY A 208 4.64 -4.07 11.96
C GLY A 208 5.97 -3.35 11.82
N ARG A 209 6.58 -3.43 10.63
CA ARG A 209 7.93 -2.90 10.36
C ARG A 209 8.06 -1.38 10.50
N ALA A 210 6.97 -0.64 10.37
CA ALA A 210 6.99 0.81 10.54
C ALA A 210 7.29 1.21 11.99
N THR A 211 6.87 0.40 12.96
CA THR A 211 6.96 0.72 14.40
C THR A 211 8.40 1.02 14.86
N PRO A 212 9.40 0.13 14.68
CA PRO A 212 10.77 0.43 15.12
C PRO A 212 11.40 1.61 14.37
N ILE A 213 11.03 1.84 13.11
CA ILE A 213 11.51 2.99 12.32
C ILE A 213 10.96 4.29 12.88
N LEU A 214 9.66 4.31 13.17
CA LEU A 214 8.99 5.45 13.79
C LEU A 214 9.57 5.74 15.17
N THR A 215 9.75 4.72 16.02
CA THR A 215 10.32 4.91 17.37
C THR A 215 11.73 5.50 17.28
N ASP A 216 12.60 4.97 16.42
CA ASP A 216 13.95 5.51 16.22
C ASP A 216 13.92 6.97 15.72
N TYR A 217 12.97 7.32 14.86
CA TYR A 217 12.76 8.72 14.45
C TYR A 217 12.34 9.60 15.63
N LEU A 218 11.33 9.18 16.41
CA LEU A 218 10.83 9.95 17.55
C LEU A 218 11.90 10.13 18.63
N ASP A 219 12.69 9.10 18.93
CA ASP A 219 13.78 9.16 19.92
C ASP A 219 14.87 10.16 19.51
N LYS A 220 15.09 10.37 18.21
CA LYS A 220 16.10 11.30 17.69
C LYS A 220 15.62 12.75 17.58
N HIS A 221 14.32 12.96 17.42
CA HIS A 221 13.77 14.25 17.00
C HIS A 221 12.74 14.84 17.97
N CYS A 222 12.20 14.04 18.90
CA CYS A 222 11.12 14.45 19.80
C CYS A 222 11.41 14.17 21.28
N ALA A 223 12.57 13.60 21.62
CA ALA A 223 13.03 13.36 22.99
C ALA A 223 13.71 14.60 23.60
#